data_AF-A0A9Q0ALH4-F1
#
_entry.id   AF-A0A9Q0ALH4-F1
#
_cell.length_a   1.000
_cell.length_b   1.000
_cell.length_c   1.000
_cell.angle_alpha   90.00
_cell.angle_beta   90.00
_cell.angle_gamma   90.00
#
_symmetry.space_group_name_H-M   'P 1'
#
loop_
_entity.id
_entity.type
_entity.pdbx_description
1 polymer ?
#
loop_
_entity_poly.entity_id
_entity_poly.type
_entity_poly.pdbx_seq_one_letter_code
_entity_poly.pdbx_strand_id
1 'polypeptide(L)'
;MANVFASGIKSNAALQPMRPTFNEITPRDIDLLSRYFSTKTIFDVKLDCYDEARQVLQASLTDPPIRHAVMSLRALREDFETSGAGPGPNAQRSATFNYGLQQYCMALGGIASNLSSLGSNGLKTTLLCCQIFISIEQVRGNFAVMAQHVVRGLRIMREYRARPYYVAAQKLVPAHRDHLPLLDVFIIKMFAAPCKFTEPPATVDLSRITSSGGLASPYPQPVESRHLRKINPNLRAELTRIAASTLEFLGKVSCIKSIGNALRLLSEKAALLDSLESWLIGLENFQSGLKFPGLETVSVSFMRLFHLILRIVLLGALDSSPDLDTKLQTENDRLQGLANNVGERLKAYTVALVRSSSSLATRPGLTVVTGSPLSKPDIRSALSAVPTLTPSAAIVTLNTVRKSDSPFAAQVSPPRFLADSCANVCEVLEHAGIHRIVVMSTAGVGDSWGKLPWMSKAFMGWTNIKYALEDHGLVDKEIRQTKMDWTLVRAVRLDFDDQKQKPGNTTTDVKTLGSNGDGMRMTDSVCIASVARFLVKVAVEELFVQSAVVVTN
;
A
#
# COMPACT_ATOMS: atom_id res chain seq x y z
N MET A 1 -39.84 -46.83 -23.79
CA MET A 1 -40.15 -46.25 -25.12
C MET A 1 -39.51 -44.87 -25.16
N ALA A 2 -38.84 -44.38 -26.19
CA ALA A 2 -38.17 -44.93 -27.36
C ALA A 2 -37.25 -43.79 -27.85
N ASN A 3 -36.11 -44.15 -28.41
CA ASN A 3 -35.06 -43.27 -28.93
C ASN A 3 -35.51 -42.39 -30.12
N VAL A 4 -34.57 -41.48 -30.46
CA VAL A 4 -34.11 -41.03 -31.79
C VAL A 4 -34.33 -39.50 -31.94
N PHE A 5 -33.28 -38.66 -31.96
CA PHE A 5 -32.31 -38.53 -33.05
C PHE A 5 -30.91 -38.08 -32.58
N ALA A 6 -29.90 -38.75 -33.13
CA ALA A 6 -28.51 -38.32 -33.16
C ALA A 6 -28.12 -37.96 -34.61
N SER A 7 -27.52 -36.78 -34.81
CA SER A 7 -26.49 -36.44 -35.82
C SER A 7 -26.14 -34.96 -35.58
N GLY A 8 -24.93 -34.43 -35.72
CA GLY A 8 -23.66 -34.94 -36.17
C GLY A 8 -22.59 -33.89 -35.83
N ILE A 9 -21.35 -34.37 -35.71
CA ILE A 9 -20.17 -33.66 -35.26
C ILE A 9 -19.70 -32.63 -36.30
N LYS A 10 -19.38 -31.41 -35.85
CA LYS A 10 -18.28 -30.59 -36.44
C LYS A 10 -17.37 -30.12 -35.30
N SER A 11 -16.26 -30.82 -35.15
CA SER A 11 -15.10 -30.38 -34.38
C SER A 11 -14.49 -29.16 -35.07
N ASN A 12 -14.31 -28.05 -34.36
CA ASN A 12 -13.26 -27.10 -34.70
C ASN A 12 -12.86 -26.23 -33.50
N ALA A 13 -11.55 -26.10 -33.33
CA ALA A 13 -10.82 -25.32 -32.35
C ALA A 13 -10.93 -25.81 -30.89
N ALA A 14 -10.24 -26.92 -30.62
CA ALA A 14 -9.68 -27.17 -29.31
C ALA A 14 -8.81 -25.95 -28.90
N LEU A 15 -9.27 -25.18 -27.92
CA LEU A 15 -8.39 -24.37 -27.10
C LEU A 15 -7.43 -25.35 -26.42
N GLN A 16 -6.21 -25.47 -26.97
CA GLN A 16 -5.15 -26.17 -26.28
C GLN A 16 -5.02 -25.54 -24.89
N PRO A 17 -5.10 -26.32 -23.81
CA PRO A 17 -4.63 -25.81 -22.53
C PRO A 17 -3.14 -25.58 -22.72
N MET A 18 -2.70 -24.32 -22.68
CA MET A 18 -1.29 -23.99 -22.56
C MET A 18 -0.78 -24.68 -21.29
N ARG A 19 -0.19 -25.87 -21.45
CA ARG A 19 0.67 -26.47 -20.43
C ARG A 19 1.89 -25.56 -20.36
N PRO A 20 2.14 -24.87 -19.24
CA PRO A 20 3.45 -24.31 -19.03
C PRO A 20 4.38 -25.51 -18.82
N THR A 21 5.36 -25.67 -19.70
CA THR A 21 6.52 -26.54 -19.46
C THR A 21 7.30 -25.96 -18.29
N PHE A 22 6.92 -26.31 -17.06
CA PHE A 22 7.63 -25.97 -15.82
C PHE A 22 8.92 -26.80 -15.71
N ASN A 23 9.97 -26.47 -16.46
CA ASN A 23 11.27 -27.13 -16.26
C ASN A 23 12.37 -26.20 -15.72
N GLU A 24 12.20 -24.88 -15.74
CA GLU A 24 13.21 -23.99 -15.16
C GLU A 24 12.58 -22.73 -14.56
N ILE A 25 12.89 -22.46 -13.29
CA ILE A 25 12.47 -21.22 -12.60
C ILE A 25 13.44 -20.12 -13.03
N THR A 26 12.93 -19.08 -13.68
CA THR A 26 13.76 -17.97 -14.13
C THR A 26 13.96 -16.93 -13.02
N PRO A 27 15.02 -16.11 -13.05
CA PRO A 27 15.17 -14.97 -12.14
C PRO A 27 13.98 -14.00 -12.18
N ARG A 28 13.32 -13.87 -13.34
CA ARG A 28 12.11 -13.04 -13.50
C ARG A 28 10.92 -13.61 -12.73
N ASP A 29 10.76 -14.94 -12.69
CA ASP A 29 9.71 -15.58 -11.90
C ASP A 29 9.88 -15.32 -10.40
N ILE A 30 11.13 -15.33 -9.93
CA ILE A 30 11.49 -15.08 -8.53
C ILE A 30 11.21 -13.61 -8.18
N ASP A 31 11.67 -12.67 -9.00
CA ASP A 31 11.42 -11.24 -8.79
C ASP A 31 9.91 -10.93 -8.78
N LEU A 32 9.16 -11.52 -9.71
CA LEU A 32 7.71 -11.37 -9.78
C LEU A 32 7.01 -11.90 -8.52
N LEU A 33 7.36 -13.11 -8.05
CA LEU A 33 6.76 -13.65 -6.84
C LEU A 33 7.17 -12.86 -5.58
N SER A 34 8.43 -12.44 -5.49
CA SER A 34 8.93 -11.59 -4.41
C SER A 34 8.12 -10.28 -4.35
N ARG A 35 7.84 -9.66 -5.49
CA ARG A 35 6.96 -8.49 -5.59
C ARG A 35 5.56 -8.81 -5.05
N TYR A 36 5.02 -9.98 -5.36
CA TYR A 36 3.64 -10.32 -5.00
C TYR A 36 3.41 -10.59 -3.51
N PHE A 37 4.47 -10.81 -2.72
CA PHE A 37 4.33 -11.11 -1.30
C PHE A 37 3.76 -9.97 -0.44
N SER A 38 3.89 -8.72 -0.86
CA SER A 38 3.36 -7.56 -0.13
C SER A 38 2.57 -6.65 -1.06
N THR A 39 1.43 -6.12 -0.61
CA THR A 39 0.65 -5.13 -1.38
C THR A 39 1.36 -3.79 -1.50
N LYS A 40 2.35 -3.49 -0.64
CA LYS A 40 3.18 -2.27 -0.70
C LYS A 40 3.97 -2.14 -2.01
N THR A 41 4.27 -3.25 -2.68
CA THR A 41 5.07 -3.28 -3.91
C THR A 41 4.30 -2.83 -5.16
N ILE A 42 3.01 -2.52 -5.03
CA ILE A 42 2.22 -1.84 -6.08
C ILE A 42 2.77 -0.45 -6.36
N PHE A 43 3.50 0.13 -5.39
CA PHE A 43 4.14 1.44 -5.51
C PHE A 43 5.64 1.33 -5.85
N ASP A 44 6.05 0.25 -6.52
CA ASP A 44 7.43 -0.01 -6.97
C ASP A 44 8.46 -0.09 -5.84
N VAL A 45 8.00 -0.48 -4.65
CA VAL A 45 8.85 -0.84 -3.52
C VAL A 45 9.49 -2.20 -3.80
N LYS A 46 10.82 -2.27 -3.70
CA LYS A 46 11.54 -3.54 -3.76
C LYS A 46 11.45 -4.23 -2.40
N LEU A 47 11.04 -5.49 -2.41
CA LEU A 47 10.98 -6.33 -1.23
C LEU A 47 12.22 -7.22 -1.15
N ASP A 48 12.79 -7.35 0.05
CA ASP A 48 13.97 -8.21 0.29
C ASP A 48 13.60 -9.69 0.52
N CYS A 49 12.65 -10.21 -0.27
CA CYS A 49 12.15 -11.59 -0.16
C CYS A 49 12.54 -12.49 -1.34
N TYR A 50 13.70 -12.22 -1.97
CA TYR A 50 14.16 -12.96 -3.15
C TYR A 50 14.42 -14.44 -2.85
N ASP A 51 15.09 -14.73 -1.72
CA ASP A 51 15.41 -16.12 -1.34
C ASP A 51 14.16 -16.90 -0.93
N GLU A 52 13.22 -16.25 -0.24
CA GLU A 52 11.92 -16.81 0.12
C GLU A 52 11.10 -17.13 -1.13
N ALA A 53 11.05 -16.21 -2.11
CA ALA A 53 10.38 -16.43 -3.39
C ALA A 53 11.00 -17.60 -4.15
N ARG A 54 12.34 -17.67 -4.19
CA ARG A 54 13.07 -18.78 -4.80
C ARG A 54 12.73 -20.11 -4.14
N GLN A 55 12.73 -20.16 -2.82
CA GLN A 55 12.41 -21.37 -2.04
C GLN A 55 10.97 -21.85 -2.32
N VAL A 56 10.00 -20.92 -2.31
CA VAL A 56 8.59 -21.22 -2.61
C VAL A 56 8.44 -21.77 -4.03
N LEU A 57 9.04 -21.12 -5.03
CA LEU A 57 8.95 -21.58 -6.43
C LEU A 57 9.57 -22.95 -6.61
N GLN A 58 10.76 -23.19 -6.03
CA GLN A 58 11.42 -24.50 -6.08
C GLN A 58 10.54 -25.60 -5.47
N ALA A 59 9.93 -25.34 -4.31
CA ALA A 59 9.05 -26.30 -3.67
C ALA A 59 7.75 -26.53 -4.48
N SER A 60 7.23 -25.51 -5.16
CA SER A 60 6.02 -25.61 -6.00
C SER A 60 6.16 -26.55 -7.20
N LEU A 61 7.40 -26.83 -7.64
CA LEU A 61 7.65 -27.79 -8.72
C LEU A 61 7.28 -29.22 -8.31
N THR A 62 7.47 -29.57 -7.04
CA THR A 62 7.26 -30.94 -6.54
C THR A 62 6.04 -31.07 -5.63
N ASP A 63 5.60 -29.99 -4.98
CA ASP A 63 4.55 -30.00 -3.96
C ASP A 63 3.25 -29.36 -4.51
N PRO A 64 2.17 -30.14 -4.72
CA PRO A 64 0.92 -29.62 -5.26
C PRO A 64 0.22 -28.56 -4.40
N PRO A 65 0.09 -28.71 -3.06
CA PRO A 65 -0.41 -27.63 -2.20
C PRO A 65 0.30 -26.29 -2.40
N ILE A 66 1.64 -26.29 -2.43
CA ILE A 66 2.41 -25.04 -2.64
C ILE A 66 2.14 -24.49 -4.04
N ARG A 67 2.09 -25.35 -5.06
CA ARG A 67 1.79 -24.93 -6.44
C ARG A 67 0.45 -24.21 -6.54
N HIS A 68 -0.59 -24.79 -5.95
CA HIS A 68 -1.91 -24.17 -5.90
C HIS A 68 -1.90 -22.84 -5.14
N ALA A 69 -1.16 -22.74 -4.03
CA ALA A 69 -1.01 -21.49 -3.30
C ALA A 69 -0.32 -20.41 -4.15
N VAL A 70 0.76 -20.72 -4.87
CA VAL A 70 1.45 -19.78 -5.78
C VAL A 70 0.52 -19.31 -6.90
N MET A 71 -0.20 -20.24 -7.54
CA MET A 71 -1.16 -19.92 -8.60
C MET A 71 -2.29 -19.01 -8.09
N SER A 72 -2.76 -19.25 -6.86
CA SER A 72 -3.73 -18.40 -6.19
C SER A 72 -3.21 -16.98 -5.95
N LEU A 73 -2.01 -16.84 -5.36
CA LEU A 73 -1.42 -15.53 -5.09
C LEU A 73 -1.22 -14.73 -6.38
N ARG A 74 -0.70 -15.36 -7.45
CA ARG A 74 -0.52 -14.70 -8.75
C ARG A 74 -1.84 -14.20 -9.32
N ALA A 75 -2.84 -15.08 -9.43
CA ALA A 75 -4.14 -14.72 -9.97
C ALA A 75 -4.84 -13.62 -9.17
N LEU A 76 -4.86 -13.73 -7.84
CA LEU A 76 -5.49 -12.72 -6.98
C LEU A 76 -4.73 -11.40 -7.02
N ARG A 77 -3.40 -11.42 -7.17
CA ARG A 77 -2.60 -10.20 -7.25
C ARG A 77 -2.76 -9.49 -8.59
N GLU A 78 -2.76 -10.23 -9.69
CA GLU A 78 -3.08 -9.70 -11.02
C GLU A 78 -4.48 -9.08 -11.03
N ASP A 79 -5.47 -9.78 -10.48
CA ASP A 79 -6.83 -9.27 -10.35
C ASP A 79 -6.91 -8.01 -9.50
N PHE A 80 -6.19 -7.96 -8.38
CA PHE A 80 -6.13 -6.79 -7.50
C PHE A 80 -5.51 -5.57 -8.19
N GLU A 81 -4.43 -5.76 -8.94
CA GLU A 81 -3.74 -4.67 -9.65
C GLU A 81 -4.51 -4.19 -10.88
N THR A 82 -5.21 -5.08 -11.58
CA THR A 82 -6.07 -4.77 -12.73
C THR A 82 -7.42 -4.19 -12.34
N SER A 83 -8.00 -4.59 -11.20
CA SER A 83 -9.27 -4.04 -10.69
C SER A 83 -9.20 -2.55 -10.33
N GLY A 84 -7.99 -1.98 -10.18
CA GLY A 84 -7.77 -0.54 -10.12
C GLY A 84 -8.08 0.20 -11.44
N ALA A 85 -8.11 -0.52 -12.57
CA ALA A 85 -8.52 -0.04 -13.89
C ALA A 85 -10.00 -0.36 -14.17
N GLY A 86 -10.88 0.07 -13.27
CA GLY A 86 -12.31 0.31 -13.51
C GLY A 86 -13.20 -0.84 -14.03
N PRO A 87 -14.13 -1.34 -13.20
CA PRO A 87 -15.30 -2.06 -13.68
C PRO A 87 -16.56 -1.15 -13.70
N GLY A 88 -17.41 -1.35 -14.73
CA GLY A 88 -18.75 -0.79 -14.83
C GLY A 88 -19.76 -1.40 -13.83
N PRO A 89 -21.02 -0.95 -13.84
CA PRO A 89 -22.00 -1.19 -12.77
C PRO A 89 -22.39 -2.66 -12.51
N ASN A 90 -22.02 -3.59 -13.39
CA ASN A 90 -22.36 -5.02 -13.34
C ASN A 90 -21.13 -5.93 -13.41
N ALA A 91 -19.99 -5.52 -12.87
CA ALA A 91 -18.81 -6.37 -12.90
C ALA A 91 -18.99 -7.62 -12.05
N GLN A 92 -19.37 -8.71 -12.71
CA GLN A 92 -19.18 -10.07 -12.23
C GLN A 92 -17.76 -10.18 -11.64
N ARG A 93 -17.60 -10.88 -10.51
CA ARG A 93 -16.27 -11.26 -10.02
C ARG A 93 -15.47 -11.83 -11.18
N SER A 94 -14.33 -11.22 -11.46
CA SER A 94 -13.43 -11.59 -12.55
C SER A 94 -13.17 -13.10 -12.58
N ALA A 95 -13.11 -13.69 -13.76
CA ALA A 95 -12.78 -15.10 -13.92
C ALA A 95 -11.43 -15.43 -13.24
N THR A 96 -10.49 -14.48 -13.29
CA THR A 96 -9.17 -14.56 -12.62
C THR A 96 -9.33 -14.61 -11.09
N PHE A 97 -10.20 -13.79 -10.51
CA PHE A 97 -10.50 -13.83 -9.08
C PHE A 97 -11.06 -15.19 -8.64
N ASN A 98 -12.07 -15.70 -9.37
CA ASN A 98 -12.69 -16.98 -9.04
C ASN A 98 -11.70 -18.14 -9.18
N TYR A 99 -10.86 -18.12 -10.22
CA TYR A 99 -9.76 -19.07 -10.37
C TYR A 99 -8.79 -18.98 -9.19
N GLY A 100 -8.38 -17.78 -8.78
CA GLY A 100 -7.52 -17.55 -7.62
C GLY A 100 -8.09 -18.15 -6.33
N LEU A 101 -9.38 -17.99 -6.07
CA LEU A 101 -10.05 -18.60 -4.93
C LEU A 101 -10.15 -20.13 -5.03
N GLN A 102 -10.39 -20.67 -6.22
CA GLN A 102 -10.39 -22.11 -6.43
C GLN A 102 -9.02 -22.71 -6.08
N GLN A 103 -7.94 -22.11 -6.58
CA GLN A 103 -6.57 -22.54 -6.29
C GLN A 103 -6.25 -22.42 -4.78
N TYR A 104 -6.73 -21.35 -4.11
CA TYR A 104 -6.61 -21.20 -2.66
C TYR A 104 -7.26 -22.39 -1.91
N CYS A 105 -8.49 -22.75 -2.26
CA CYS A 105 -9.19 -23.87 -1.65
C CYS A 105 -8.49 -25.22 -1.91
N MET A 106 -7.94 -25.43 -3.11
CA MET A 106 -7.16 -26.65 -3.42
C MET A 106 -5.90 -26.74 -2.56
N ALA A 107 -5.20 -25.62 -2.35
CA ALA A 107 -4.03 -25.58 -1.47
C ALA A 107 -4.40 -25.92 -0.01
N LEU A 108 -5.48 -25.34 0.51
CA LEU A 108 -5.98 -25.65 1.86
C LEU A 108 -6.39 -27.12 2.00
N GLY A 109 -7.10 -27.67 1.02
CA GLY A 109 -7.49 -29.08 0.99
C GLY A 109 -6.27 -30.00 1.03
N GLY A 110 -5.25 -29.70 0.21
CA GLY A 110 -4.01 -30.48 0.19
C GLY A 110 -3.22 -30.45 1.51
N ILE A 111 -3.19 -29.30 2.20
CA ILE A 111 -2.58 -29.21 3.53
C ILE A 111 -3.38 -30.03 4.55
N ALA A 112 -4.71 -29.91 4.53
CA ALA A 112 -5.58 -30.62 5.46
C ALA A 112 -5.45 -32.15 5.34
N SER A 113 -5.33 -32.67 4.11
CA SER A 113 -5.11 -34.09 3.86
C SER A 113 -3.76 -34.61 4.38
N ASN A 114 -2.76 -33.73 4.54
CA ASN A 114 -1.43 -34.10 5.01
C ASN A 114 -1.28 -34.01 6.55
N LEU A 115 -2.27 -33.46 7.28
CA LEU A 115 -2.21 -33.26 8.74
C LEU A 115 -2.12 -34.56 9.54
N SER A 116 -2.65 -35.67 9.01
CA SER A 116 -2.70 -36.96 9.72
C SER A 116 -1.35 -37.72 9.74
N SER A 117 -0.35 -37.26 8.99
CA SER A 117 1.00 -37.89 8.92
C SER A 117 2.09 -36.83 8.76
N LEU A 118 2.13 -35.86 9.68
CA LEU A 118 2.99 -34.67 9.56
C LEU A 118 4.48 -35.00 9.77
N GLY A 119 5.09 -35.60 8.75
CA GLY A 119 6.54 -35.71 8.62
C GLY A 119 7.17 -34.36 8.28
N SER A 120 8.49 -34.33 8.24
CA SER A 120 9.29 -33.12 7.95
C SER A 120 8.88 -32.37 6.67
N ASN A 121 8.55 -33.12 5.60
CA ASN A 121 8.07 -32.54 4.35
C ASN A 121 6.73 -31.82 4.52
N GLY A 122 5.77 -32.40 5.26
CA GLY A 122 4.48 -31.77 5.51
C GLY A 122 4.58 -30.47 6.32
N LEU A 123 5.53 -30.41 7.26
CA LEU A 123 5.84 -29.19 8.01
C LEU A 123 6.40 -28.09 7.09
N LYS A 124 7.33 -28.45 6.21
CA LYS A 124 7.89 -27.54 5.20
C LYS A 124 6.80 -27.01 4.27
N THR A 125 5.92 -27.88 3.76
CA THR A 125 4.75 -27.51 2.96
C THR A 125 3.88 -26.50 3.70
N THR A 126 3.54 -26.79 4.96
CA THR A 126 2.66 -25.94 5.76
C THR A 126 3.27 -24.56 5.99
N LEU A 127 4.56 -24.47 6.33
CA LEU A 127 5.24 -23.19 6.58
C LEU A 127 5.38 -22.34 5.30
N LEU A 128 5.68 -22.94 4.15
CA LEU A 128 5.71 -22.23 2.87
C LEU A 128 4.30 -21.78 2.45
N CYS A 129 3.28 -22.60 2.65
CA CYS A 129 1.90 -22.19 2.43
C CYS A 129 1.47 -21.06 3.37
N CYS A 130 1.91 -21.04 4.64
CA CYS A 130 1.68 -19.91 5.54
C CYS A 130 2.27 -18.60 4.98
N GLN A 131 3.48 -18.62 4.40
CA GLN A 131 4.06 -17.42 3.75
C GLN A 131 3.12 -16.90 2.65
N ILE A 132 2.67 -17.78 1.77
CA ILE A 132 1.83 -17.42 0.62
C ILE A 132 0.43 -16.98 1.07
N PHE A 133 -0.16 -17.66 2.06
CA PHE A 133 -1.48 -17.32 2.58
C PHE A 133 -1.48 -15.99 3.32
N ILE A 134 -0.41 -15.64 4.05
CA ILE A 134 -0.26 -14.29 4.62
C ILE A 134 -0.32 -13.23 3.50
N SER A 135 0.32 -13.48 2.35
CA SER A 135 0.25 -12.58 1.19
C SER A 135 -1.13 -12.57 0.52
N ILE A 136 -1.79 -13.71 0.38
CA ILE A 136 -3.14 -13.81 -0.18
C ILE A 136 -4.15 -13.06 0.69
N GLU A 137 -4.10 -13.24 2.01
CA GLU A 137 -5.03 -12.59 2.92
C GLU A 137 -4.82 -11.06 2.97
N GLN A 138 -3.60 -10.55 2.75
CA GLN A 138 -3.38 -9.11 2.53
C GLN A 138 -4.07 -8.60 1.26
N VAL A 139 -3.95 -9.32 0.15
CA VAL A 139 -4.61 -8.97 -1.12
C VAL A 139 -6.14 -8.97 -0.95
N ARG A 140 -6.66 -9.90 -0.15
CA ARG A 140 -8.09 -10.03 0.14
C ARG A 140 -8.60 -9.08 1.24
N GLY A 141 -7.70 -8.34 1.90
CA GLY A 141 -8.02 -7.45 3.02
C GLY A 141 -8.46 -8.17 4.31
N ASN A 142 -8.17 -9.46 4.44
CA ASN A 142 -8.60 -10.30 5.57
C ASN A 142 -7.49 -10.47 6.61
N PHE A 143 -7.22 -9.40 7.35
CA PHE A 143 -6.14 -9.36 8.33
C PHE A 143 -6.35 -10.32 9.50
N ALA A 144 -7.60 -10.64 9.83
CA ALA A 144 -7.95 -11.64 10.84
C ALA A 144 -7.36 -13.01 10.51
N VAL A 145 -7.57 -13.50 9.29
CA VAL A 145 -7.04 -14.80 8.85
C VAL A 145 -5.53 -14.73 8.58
N MET A 146 -5.03 -13.58 8.10
CA MET A 146 -3.58 -13.34 8.01
C MET A 146 -2.88 -13.54 9.37
N ALA A 147 -3.44 -12.97 10.45
CA ALA A 147 -2.91 -13.14 11.80
C ALA A 147 -2.96 -14.61 12.25
N GLN A 148 -4.00 -15.37 11.88
CA GLN A 148 -4.05 -16.80 12.18
C GLN A 148 -2.91 -17.57 11.49
N HIS A 149 -2.59 -17.26 10.23
CA HIS A 149 -1.45 -17.89 9.54
C HIS A 149 -0.10 -17.54 10.18
N VAL A 150 0.05 -16.31 10.66
CA VAL A 150 1.22 -15.87 11.44
C VAL A 150 1.33 -16.67 12.74
N VAL A 151 0.29 -16.64 13.58
CA VAL A 151 0.29 -17.29 14.91
C VAL A 151 0.53 -18.80 14.78
N ARG A 152 -0.22 -19.47 13.89
CA ARG A 152 -0.09 -20.92 13.69
C ARG A 152 1.27 -21.29 13.10
N GLY A 153 1.77 -20.52 12.14
CA GLY A 153 3.07 -20.78 11.52
C GLY A 153 4.24 -20.59 12.49
N LEU A 154 4.24 -19.51 13.28
CA LEU A 154 5.25 -19.30 14.33
C LEU A 154 5.19 -20.38 15.41
N ARG A 155 3.98 -20.83 15.77
CA ARG A 155 3.80 -21.96 16.69
C ARG A 155 4.43 -23.25 16.15
N ILE A 156 4.18 -23.59 14.88
CA ILE A 156 4.79 -24.77 14.22
C ILE A 156 6.32 -24.67 14.23
N MET A 157 6.88 -23.51 13.87
CA MET A 157 8.34 -23.32 13.90
C MET A 157 8.94 -23.62 15.27
N ARG A 158 8.26 -23.19 16.35
CA ARG A 158 8.71 -23.40 17.72
C ARG A 158 8.56 -24.85 18.17
N GLU A 159 7.37 -25.44 17.99
CA GLU A 159 7.08 -26.83 18.39
C GLU A 159 8.00 -27.84 17.68
N TYR A 160 8.34 -27.57 16.42
CA TYR A 160 9.20 -28.44 15.61
C TYR A 160 10.65 -27.96 15.50
N ARG A 161 11.06 -27.01 16.37
CA ARG A 161 12.46 -26.60 16.57
C ARG A 161 13.16 -26.15 15.28
N ALA A 162 12.53 -25.22 14.55
CA ALA A 162 13.13 -24.57 13.39
C ALA A 162 14.42 -23.80 13.74
N ARG A 163 14.58 -23.38 15.00
CA ARG A 163 15.78 -22.70 15.52
C ARG A 163 16.32 -23.39 16.78
N PRO A 164 17.62 -23.24 17.09
CA PRO A 164 18.16 -23.66 18.37
C PRO A 164 17.53 -22.89 19.52
N TYR A 165 17.44 -23.52 20.70
CA TYR A 165 16.99 -22.86 21.92
C TYR A 165 17.79 -23.32 23.14
N TYR A 166 17.77 -22.48 24.16
CA TYR A 166 18.49 -22.56 25.40
C TYR A 166 17.50 -22.84 26.52
N VAL A 167 17.73 -23.94 27.23
CA VAL A 167 16.94 -24.34 28.39
C VAL A 167 17.65 -23.87 29.65
N ALA A 168 16.90 -23.40 30.64
CA ALA A 168 17.40 -22.86 31.92
C ALA A 168 18.44 -23.75 32.63
N ALA A 169 18.45 -25.06 32.38
CA ALA A 169 19.48 -26.01 32.82
C ALA A 169 20.83 -25.89 32.09
N GLN A 170 21.17 -24.71 31.54
CA GLN A 170 22.37 -24.43 30.73
C GLN A 170 22.54 -25.33 29.50
N LYS A 171 21.44 -25.90 28.99
CA LYS A 171 21.48 -26.85 27.88
C LYS A 171 21.06 -26.16 26.58
N LEU A 172 21.96 -26.14 25.61
CA LEU A 172 21.66 -25.76 24.24
C LEU A 172 21.06 -26.95 23.50
N VAL A 173 19.86 -26.78 22.97
CA VAL A 173 19.20 -27.76 22.10
C VAL A 173 19.32 -27.28 20.66
N PRO A 174 19.91 -28.08 19.76
CA PRO A 174 20.07 -27.68 18.36
C PRO A 174 18.72 -27.64 17.63
N ALA A 175 18.69 -26.90 16.52
CA ALA A 175 17.58 -26.94 15.57
C ALA A 175 17.39 -28.35 14.99
N HIS A 176 16.19 -28.65 14.52
CA HIS A 176 15.90 -29.90 13.82
C HIS A 176 16.66 -29.96 12.48
N ARG A 177 17.16 -31.15 12.10
CA ARG A 177 18.13 -31.33 11.00
C ARG A 177 17.57 -31.02 9.61
N ASP A 178 16.26 -30.98 9.44
CA ASP A 178 15.61 -30.87 8.13
C ASP A 178 15.36 -29.44 7.64
N HIS A 179 15.97 -28.42 8.26
CA HIS A 179 15.93 -27.01 7.85
C HIS A 179 14.52 -26.53 7.46
N LEU A 180 13.68 -26.34 8.48
CA LEU A 180 12.34 -25.78 8.30
C LEU A 180 12.41 -24.33 7.77
N PRO A 181 11.47 -23.90 6.92
CA PRO A 181 11.36 -22.51 6.49
C PRO A 181 11.23 -21.55 7.66
N LEU A 182 11.98 -20.45 7.62
CA LEU A 182 12.00 -19.42 8.67
C LEU A 182 10.90 -18.38 8.38
N LEU A 183 9.66 -18.71 8.75
CA LEU A 183 8.49 -17.84 8.55
C LEU A 183 8.64 -16.49 9.28
N ASP A 184 9.28 -16.46 10.44
CA ASP A 184 9.56 -15.22 11.18
C ASP A 184 10.36 -14.19 10.35
N VAL A 185 11.40 -14.63 9.63
CA VAL A 185 12.21 -13.79 8.73
C VAL A 185 11.36 -13.23 7.60
N PHE A 186 10.56 -14.10 6.95
CA PHE A 186 9.65 -13.69 5.89
C PHE A 186 8.67 -12.62 6.37
N ILE A 187 8.01 -12.84 7.51
CA ILE A 187 7.03 -11.90 8.06
C ILE A 187 7.72 -10.56 8.35
N ILE A 188 8.89 -10.57 9.01
CA ILE A 188 9.59 -9.33 9.36
C ILE A 188 9.97 -8.55 8.10
N LYS A 189 10.56 -9.20 7.09
CA LYS A 189 10.91 -8.55 5.81
C LYS A 189 9.69 -7.96 5.11
N MET A 190 8.59 -8.71 5.06
CA MET A 190 7.34 -8.29 4.44
C MET A 190 6.73 -7.05 5.11
N PHE A 191 6.75 -6.99 6.45
CA PHE A 191 6.24 -5.84 7.19
C PHE A 191 7.22 -4.66 7.23
N ALA A 192 8.54 -4.92 7.32
CA ALA A 192 9.61 -3.93 7.31
C ALA A 192 9.85 -3.29 5.94
N ALA A 193 9.26 -3.86 4.88
CA ALA A 193 9.38 -3.36 3.51
C ALA A 193 9.23 -1.83 3.48
N PRO A 194 10.28 -1.11 3.03
CA PRO A 194 10.34 0.33 3.14
C PRO A 194 9.23 0.96 2.32
N CYS A 195 8.53 1.93 2.90
CA CYS A 195 7.73 2.83 2.08
C CYS A 195 8.73 3.83 1.48
N LYS A 196 9.08 3.70 0.18
CA LYS A 196 10.13 4.46 -0.55
C LYS A 196 10.03 5.99 -0.54
N PHE A 197 9.14 6.56 0.26
CA PHE A 197 8.67 7.93 0.12
C PHE A 197 8.81 8.73 1.42
N THR A 198 9.39 8.13 2.46
CA THR A 198 9.85 8.85 3.66
C THR A 198 11.31 9.32 3.57
N GLU A 199 12.05 8.90 2.53
CA GLU A 199 13.39 9.41 2.28
C GLU A 199 13.29 10.75 1.53
N PRO A 200 13.83 11.86 2.07
CA PRO A 200 13.92 13.09 1.30
C PRO A 200 14.74 12.83 0.03
N PRO A 201 14.41 13.45 -1.12
CA PRO A 201 15.27 13.36 -2.29
C PRO A 201 16.68 13.78 -1.89
N ALA A 202 17.68 13.00 -2.28
CA ALA A 202 19.09 13.30 -2.02
C ALA A 202 19.33 14.78 -2.32
N THR A 203 19.70 15.54 -1.29
CA THR A 203 20.03 16.96 -1.42
C THR A 203 21.14 17.05 -2.44
N VAL A 204 20.83 17.61 -3.62
CA VAL A 204 21.86 18.02 -4.58
C VAL A 204 22.75 19.00 -3.82
N ASP A 205 24.00 18.61 -3.66
CA ASP A 205 25.00 19.33 -2.87
C ASP A 205 25.29 20.67 -3.57
N LEU A 206 24.50 21.70 -3.24
CA LEU A 206 24.59 23.04 -3.81
C LEU A 206 25.78 23.84 -3.22
N SER A 207 26.74 23.15 -2.60
CA SER A 207 27.97 23.71 -2.06
C SER A 207 29.02 24.03 -3.15
N ARG A 208 28.77 23.66 -4.41
CA ARG A 208 29.73 23.82 -5.52
C ARG A 208 29.39 24.92 -6.55
N ILE A 209 28.38 25.76 -6.30
CA ILE A 209 28.07 26.92 -7.16
C ILE A 209 27.97 28.19 -6.31
N THR A 210 29.09 28.64 -5.77
CA THR A 210 29.23 29.99 -5.22
C THR A 210 30.39 30.68 -5.93
N SER A 211 30.10 31.36 -7.05
CA SER A 211 30.92 32.44 -7.63
C SER A 211 30.18 33.11 -8.79
N SER A 212 29.23 34.00 -8.48
CA SER A 212 28.91 35.21 -9.26
C SER A 212 27.62 35.84 -8.72
N GLY A 213 27.69 37.13 -8.41
CA GLY A 213 26.71 37.87 -7.62
C GLY A 213 25.36 38.16 -8.30
N GLY A 214 24.38 38.54 -7.46
CA GLY A 214 23.09 39.06 -7.89
C GLY A 214 22.03 39.07 -6.77
N LEU A 215 21.84 40.25 -6.17
CA LEU A 215 20.68 40.80 -5.44
C LEU A 215 19.79 39.88 -4.59
N ALA A 216 19.81 40.15 -3.28
CA ALA A 216 18.97 39.58 -2.24
C ALA A 216 17.47 39.83 -2.45
N SER A 217 16.66 38.78 -2.26
CA SER A 217 15.21 38.84 -2.10
C SER A 217 14.85 39.05 -0.63
N PRO A 218 13.98 40.02 -0.27
CA PRO A 218 13.62 40.30 1.12
C PRO A 218 12.36 39.52 1.52
N TYR A 219 12.50 38.24 1.91
CA TYR A 219 11.46 37.56 2.69
C TYR A 219 12.10 36.54 3.64
N PRO A 220 12.09 36.77 4.97
CA PRO A 220 12.47 35.74 5.92
C PRO A 220 11.37 34.67 5.97
N GLN A 221 11.69 33.45 5.58
CA GLN A 221 10.82 32.29 5.83
C GLN A 221 10.91 31.89 7.31
N PRO A 222 9.79 31.78 8.04
CA PRO A 222 9.81 31.27 9.41
C PRO A 222 10.04 29.76 9.41
N VAL A 223 11.10 29.31 10.10
CA VAL A 223 11.54 27.91 10.23
C VAL A 223 10.75 27.19 11.35
N GLU A 224 9.43 27.37 11.42
CA GLU A 224 8.62 26.85 12.55
C GLU A 224 7.53 25.82 12.20
N SER A 225 7.38 25.38 10.95
CA SER A 225 6.34 24.43 10.56
C SER A 225 6.79 22.96 10.45
N ARG A 226 7.72 22.49 11.29
CA ARG A 226 8.17 21.07 11.31
C ARG A 226 7.32 20.12 12.16
N HIS A 227 6.31 20.61 12.87
CA HIS A 227 5.71 19.90 14.01
C HIS A 227 4.49 19.00 13.75
N LEU A 228 4.05 18.78 12.51
CA LEU A 228 2.83 17.98 12.26
C LEU A 228 2.98 16.91 11.17
N ARG A 229 4.11 16.20 11.14
CA ARG A 229 4.11 14.86 10.53
C ARG A 229 3.19 13.98 11.38
N LYS A 230 1.99 13.67 10.88
CA LYS A 230 0.92 12.98 11.64
C LYS A 230 1.27 11.56 12.08
N ILE A 231 2.34 11.01 11.54
CA ILE A 231 3.11 9.93 12.13
C ILE A 231 4.49 10.51 12.34
N ASN A 232 5.00 10.47 13.58
CA ASN A 232 6.37 10.86 13.81
C ASN A 232 7.26 9.97 12.90
N PRO A 233 7.93 10.53 11.88
CA PRO A 233 8.78 9.80 10.95
C PRO A 233 9.84 8.99 11.69
N ASN A 234 10.24 9.48 12.87
CA ASN A 234 11.16 8.80 13.75
C ASN A 234 10.57 7.49 14.26
N LEU A 235 9.29 7.43 14.66
CA LEU A 235 8.68 6.19 15.14
C LEU A 235 8.67 5.10 14.06
N ARG A 236 8.32 5.42 12.81
CA ARG A 236 8.37 4.44 11.72
C ARG A 236 9.80 3.97 11.42
N ALA A 237 10.75 4.91 11.38
CA ALA A 237 12.16 4.62 11.15
C ALA A 237 12.76 3.78 12.29
N GLU A 238 12.42 4.10 13.55
CA GLU A 238 12.82 3.36 14.74
C GLU A 238 12.28 1.94 14.72
N LEU A 239 11.00 1.73 14.41
CA LEU A 239 10.43 0.38 14.32
C LEU A 239 11.10 -0.44 13.20
N THR A 240 11.42 0.20 12.07
CA THR A 240 12.16 -0.42 10.96
C THR A 240 13.59 -0.79 11.38
N ARG A 241 14.26 0.08 12.15
CA ARG A 241 15.59 -0.19 12.71
C ARG A 241 15.55 -1.34 13.70
N ILE A 242 14.56 -1.39 14.60
CA ILE A 242 14.36 -2.50 15.52
C ILE A 242 14.13 -3.80 14.73
N ALA A 243 13.33 -3.77 13.66
CA ALA A 243 13.12 -4.93 12.80
C ALA A 243 14.42 -5.44 12.13
N ALA A 244 15.26 -4.54 11.63
CA ALA A 244 16.56 -4.89 11.07
C ALA A 244 17.48 -5.54 12.11
N SER A 245 17.56 -4.96 13.32
CA SER A 245 18.32 -5.55 14.44
C SER A 245 17.76 -6.91 14.88
N THR A 246 16.43 -7.10 14.84
CA THR A 246 15.79 -8.39 15.10
C THR A 246 16.16 -9.43 14.04
N LEU A 247 16.21 -9.07 12.75
CA LEU A 247 16.67 -9.99 11.69
C LEU A 247 18.14 -10.40 11.90
N GLU A 248 19.01 -9.45 12.25
CA GLU A 248 20.42 -9.74 12.55
C GLU A 248 20.53 -10.69 13.76
N PHE A 249 19.79 -10.41 14.84
CA PHE A 249 19.70 -11.26 16.03
C PHE A 249 19.25 -12.68 15.68
N LEU A 250 18.17 -12.84 14.90
CA LEU A 250 17.67 -14.14 14.46
C LEU A 250 18.70 -14.90 13.61
N GLY A 251 19.46 -14.19 12.76
CA GLY A 251 20.57 -14.77 12.01
C GLY A 251 21.66 -15.35 12.93
N LYS A 252 22.03 -14.61 14.00
CA LYS A 252 22.96 -15.10 15.03
C LYS A 252 22.39 -16.30 15.79
N VAL A 253 21.09 -16.30 16.12
CA VAL A 253 20.41 -17.41 16.82
C VAL A 253 20.46 -18.71 16.00
N SER A 254 20.27 -18.65 14.69
CA SER A 254 20.39 -19.83 13.82
C SER A 254 21.78 -20.46 13.83
N CYS A 255 22.82 -19.69 14.16
CA CYS A 255 24.21 -20.11 14.07
C CYS A 255 24.85 -20.44 15.43
N ILE A 256 24.08 -20.56 16.51
CA ILE A 256 24.62 -20.79 17.85
C ILE A 256 25.30 -22.15 17.93
N LYS A 257 26.56 -22.14 18.39
CA LYS A 257 27.39 -23.35 18.60
C LYS A 257 27.84 -23.54 20.05
N SER A 258 27.68 -22.54 20.92
CA SER A 258 28.17 -22.58 22.30
C SER A 258 27.19 -21.92 23.27
N ILE A 259 27.23 -22.34 24.53
CA ILE A 259 26.43 -21.77 25.62
C ILE A 259 26.80 -20.30 25.86
N GLY A 260 28.09 -19.94 25.80
CA GLY A 260 28.52 -18.55 25.96
C GLY A 260 27.92 -17.60 24.91
N ASN A 261 27.82 -18.06 23.65
CA ASN A 261 27.16 -17.28 22.60
C ASN A 261 25.66 -17.15 22.86
N ALA A 262 25.01 -18.21 23.35
CA ALA A 262 23.59 -18.17 23.72
C ALA A 262 23.34 -17.14 24.83
N LEU A 263 24.16 -17.13 25.90
CA LEU A 263 24.03 -16.16 26.99
C LEU A 263 24.18 -14.71 26.52
N ARG A 264 25.15 -14.42 25.63
CA ARG A 264 25.31 -13.07 25.06
C ARG A 264 24.08 -12.66 24.24
N LEU A 265 23.53 -13.59 23.47
CA LEU A 265 22.34 -13.34 22.66
C LEU A 265 21.08 -13.15 23.52
N LEU A 266 21.00 -13.72 24.73
CA LEU A 266 19.91 -13.41 25.67
C LEU A 266 19.93 -11.94 26.10
N SER A 267 21.12 -11.37 26.32
CA SER A 267 21.25 -9.93 26.59
C SER A 267 20.85 -9.08 25.39
N GLU A 268 21.23 -9.48 24.16
CA GLU A 268 20.79 -8.81 22.92
C GLU A 268 19.25 -8.89 22.78
N LYS A 269 18.64 -10.05 23.05
CA LYS A 269 17.18 -10.23 23.06
C LYS A 269 16.49 -9.29 24.03
N ALA A 270 16.99 -9.18 25.27
CA ALA A 270 16.43 -8.30 26.29
C ALA A 270 16.46 -6.83 25.83
N ALA A 271 17.59 -6.36 25.30
CA ALA A 271 17.72 -5.01 24.78
C ALA A 271 16.77 -4.70 23.61
N LEU A 272 16.49 -5.69 22.75
CA LEU A 272 15.50 -5.56 21.67
C LEU A 272 14.07 -5.48 22.21
N LEU A 273 13.72 -6.28 23.22
CA LEU A 273 12.41 -6.19 23.89
C LEU A 273 12.23 -4.85 24.59
N ASP A 274 13.26 -4.34 25.27
CA ASP A 274 13.25 -3.01 25.89
C ASP A 274 13.10 -1.90 24.84
N SER A 275 13.73 -2.05 23.68
CA SER A 275 13.59 -1.11 22.56
C SER A 275 12.17 -1.09 22.00
N LEU A 276 11.49 -2.24 21.90
CA LEU A 276 10.09 -2.32 21.49
C LEU A 276 9.17 -1.66 22.52
N GLU A 277 9.41 -1.89 23.81
CA GLU A 277 8.64 -1.28 24.88
C GLU A 277 8.79 0.24 24.89
N SER A 278 10.04 0.73 24.78
CA SER A 278 10.33 2.16 24.65
C SER A 278 9.65 2.78 23.44
N TRP A 279 9.64 2.07 22.30
CA TRP A 279 8.93 2.52 21.11
C TRP A 279 7.42 2.62 21.33
N LEU A 280 6.81 1.62 22.00
CA LEU A 280 5.38 1.63 22.31
C LEU A 280 5.00 2.81 23.21
N ILE A 281 5.78 3.06 24.27
CA ILE A 281 5.62 4.23 25.15
C ILE A 281 5.73 5.53 24.34
N GLY A 282 6.72 5.62 23.44
CA GLY A 282 6.89 6.76 22.55
C GLY A 282 5.67 7.00 21.64
N LEU A 283 5.07 5.92 21.11
CA LEU A 283 3.85 5.99 20.32
C LEU A 283 2.65 6.45 21.15
N GLU A 284 2.47 5.91 22.36
CA GLU A 284 1.36 6.28 23.25
C GLU A 284 1.45 7.75 23.69
N ASN A 285 2.64 8.22 24.02
CA ASN A 285 2.90 9.63 24.33
C ASN A 285 2.63 10.54 23.13
N PHE A 286 2.99 10.10 21.92
CA PHE A 286 2.66 10.84 20.70
C PHE A 286 1.15 10.92 20.49
N GLN A 287 0.42 9.81 20.70
CA GLN A 287 -1.03 9.76 20.54
C GLN A 287 -1.78 10.59 21.58
N SER A 288 -1.34 10.59 22.84
CA SER A 288 -1.97 11.38 23.91
C SER A 288 -1.79 12.89 23.72
N GLY A 289 -0.74 13.32 23.02
CA GLY A 289 -0.51 14.71 22.64
C GLY A 289 -1.37 15.21 21.46
N LEU A 290 -2.11 14.33 20.76
CA LEU A 290 -2.97 14.72 19.65
C LEU A 290 -4.28 15.34 20.16
N LYS A 291 -4.78 16.37 19.47
CA LYS A 291 -6.03 17.07 19.80
C LYS A 291 -7.28 16.17 19.84
N PHE A 292 -7.21 14.95 19.30
CA PHE A 292 -8.30 13.96 19.28
C PHE A 292 -7.81 12.58 19.78
N PRO A 293 -7.72 12.34 21.10
CA PRO A 293 -7.04 11.18 21.69
C PRO A 293 -7.68 9.79 21.45
N GLY A 294 -8.71 9.67 20.61
CA GLY A 294 -9.43 8.41 20.35
C GLY A 294 -9.44 7.95 18.88
N LEU A 295 -8.94 8.76 17.95
CA LEU A 295 -8.99 8.48 16.51
C LEU A 295 -7.62 8.03 15.99
N GLU A 296 -7.25 6.78 16.31
CA GLU A 296 -6.02 6.18 15.77
C GLU A 296 -6.12 6.01 14.25
N THR A 297 -5.10 6.39 13.48
CA THR A 297 -5.09 6.15 12.02
C THR A 297 -4.82 4.67 11.69
N VAL A 298 -5.32 4.19 10.54
CA VAL A 298 -5.08 2.80 10.10
C VAL A 298 -3.58 2.49 10.00
N SER A 299 -2.76 3.45 9.57
CA SER A 299 -1.30 3.26 9.52
C SER A 299 -0.69 3.04 10.90
N VAL A 300 -1.21 3.67 11.96
CA VAL A 300 -0.69 3.42 13.31
C VAL A 300 -1.11 2.05 13.81
N SER A 301 -2.35 1.61 13.51
CA SER A 301 -2.78 0.25 13.81
C SER A 301 -1.90 -0.80 13.11
N PHE A 302 -1.44 -0.54 11.87
CA PHE A 302 -0.45 -1.41 11.20
C PHE A 302 0.94 -1.39 11.88
N MET A 303 1.40 -0.24 12.39
CA MET A 303 2.65 -0.20 13.16
C MET A 303 2.54 -0.98 14.46
N ARG A 304 1.41 -0.88 15.17
CA ARG A 304 1.12 -1.71 16.36
C ARG A 304 1.08 -3.20 16.02
N LEU A 305 0.50 -3.57 14.89
CA LEU A 305 0.48 -4.95 14.41
C LEU A 305 1.91 -5.46 14.18
N PHE A 306 2.75 -4.65 13.52
CA PHE A 306 4.15 -5.02 13.29
C PHE A 306 4.98 -5.09 14.58
N HIS A 307 4.78 -4.14 15.51
CA HIS A 307 5.36 -4.19 16.85
C HIS A 307 5.01 -5.49 17.58
N LEU A 308 3.74 -5.90 17.59
CA LEU A 308 3.30 -7.15 18.22
C LEU A 308 3.94 -8.38 17.57
N ILE A 309 4.04 -8.39 16.24
CA ILE A 309 4.74 -9.47 15.52
C ILE A 309 6.21 -9.56 15.95
N LEU A 310 6.94 -8.43 16.00
CA LEU A 310 8.34 -8.41 16.44
C LEU A 310 8.47 -8.91 17.88
N ARG A 311 7.56 -8.48 18.77
CA ARG A 311 7.53 -8.92 20.16
C ARG A 311 7.29 -10.43 20.29
N ILE A 312 6.31 -10.98 19.57
CA ILE A 312 6.00 -12.43 19.54
C ILE A 312 7.22 -13.22 19.05
N VAL A 313 7.85 -12.77 17.96
CA VAL A 313 9.04 -13.43 17.40
C VAL A 313 10.21 -13.40 18.40
N LEU A 314 10.48 -12.27 19.03
CA LEU A 314 11.55 -12.15 20.03
C LEU A 314 11.25 -13.02 21.26
N LEU A 315 10.03 -12.96 21.80
CA LEU A 315 9.62 -13.79 22.94
C LEU A 315 9.82 -15.28 22.65
N GLY A 316 9.43 -15.74 21.46
CA GLY A 316 9.57 -17.13 21.04
C GLY A 316 10.98 -17.55 20.60
N ALA A 317 11.95 -16.64 20.55
CA ALA A 317 13.31 -16.93 20.13
C ALA A 317 14.23 -17.27 21.31
N LEU A 318 15.18 -18.16 21.06
CA LEU A 318 16.35 -18.50 21.89
C LEU A 318 16.10 -19.13 23.25
N ASP A 319 15.17 -18.70 24.10
CA ASP A 319 14.95 -19.28 25.44
C ASP A 319 13.51 -19.71 25.69
N SER A 320 13.38 -20.70 26.58
CA SER A 320 12.08 -21.18 27.07
C SER A 320 11.97 -20.89 28.56
N SER A 321 11.08 -19.96 28.90
CA SER A 321 10.63 -19.72 30.28
C SER A 321 9.41 -20.60 30.60
N PRO A 322 9.17 -21.01 31.85
CA PRO A 322 7.98 -21.79 32.22
C PRO A 322 6.65 -21.10 31.88
N ASP A 323 6.66 -19.76 31.83
CA ASP A 323 5.52 -18.91 31.48
C ASP A 323 5.52 -18.45 30.00
N LEU A 324 6.39 -19.01 29.16
CA LEU A 324 6.53 -18.57 27.78
C LEU A 324 5.23 -18.78 26.99
N ASP A 325 4.55 -19.90 27.18
CA ASP A 325 3.31 -20.22 26.46
C ASP A 325 2.16 -19.28 26.82
N THR A 326 2.04 -18.89 28.10
CA THR A 326 1.01 -17.94 28.54
C THR A 326 1.30 -16.53 28.02
N LYS A 327 2.58 -16.10 28.06
CA LYS A 327 3.03 -14.83 27.47
C LYS A 327 2.73 -14.77 25.96
N LEU A 328 3.11 -15.80 25.22
CA LEU A 328 2.87 -15.84 23.77
C LEU A 328 1.39 -15.93 23.44
N GLN A 329 0.60 -16.69 24.20
CA GLN A 329 -0.85 -16.72 24.01
C GLN A 329 -1.47 -15.33 24.20
N THR A 330 -1.05 -14.60 25.25
CA THR A 330 -1.51 -13.23 25.50
C THR A 330 -1.18 -12.30 24.34
N GLU A 331 0.06 -12.32 23.84
CA GLU A 331 0.44 -11.48 22.70
C GLU A 331 -0.24 -11.91 21.39
N ASN A 332 -0.48 -13.21 21.19
CA ASN A 332 -1.23 -13.73 20.04
C ASN A 332 -2.69 -13.26 20.05
N ASP A 333 -3.33 -13.26 21.22
CA ASP A 333 -4.72 -12.78 21.38
C ASP A 333 -4.80 -11.27 21.11
N ARG A 334 -3.80 -10.49 21.56
CA ARG A 334 -3.67 -9.06 21.22
C ARG A 334 -3.48 -8.85 19.72
N LEU A 335 -2.61 -9.64 19.07
CA LEU A 335 -2.40 -9.59 17.63
C LEU A 335 -3.69 -9.89 16.87
N GLN A 336 -4.44 -10.92 17.27
CA GLN A 336 -5.70 -11.28 16.65
C GLN A 336 -6.77 -10.20 16.83
N GLY A 337 -6.91 -9.64 18.03
CA GLY A 337 -7.84 -8.55 18.32
C GLY A 337 -7.56 -7.31 17.47
N LEU A 338 -6.28 -6.92 17.36
CA LEU A 338 -5.86 -5.79 16.53
C LEU A 338 -6.07 -6.08 15.03
N ALA A 339 -5.74 -7.29 14.57
CA ALA A 339 -5.94 -7.68 13.18
C ALA A 339 -7.43 -7.69 12.77
N ASN A 340 -8.32 -8.11 13.67
CA ASN A 340 -9.77 -8.02 13.48
C ASN A 340 -10.20 -6.56 13.35
N ASN A 341 -9.71 -5.68 14.23
CA ASN A 341 -10.02 -4.25 14.17
C ASN A 341 -9.54 -3.62 12.85
N VAL A 342 -8.30 -3.89 12.43
CA VAL A 342 -7.75 -3.41 11.15
C VAL A 342 -8.60 -3.92 9.99
N GLY A 343 -8.99 -5.19 10.00
CA GLY A 343 -9.87 -5.80 9.00
C GLY A 343 -11.22 -5.08 8.89
N GLU A 344 -11.90 -4.82 10.00
CA GLU A 344 -13.18 -4.08 9.99
C GLU A 344 -13.02 -2.65 9.47
N ARG A 345 -11.97 -1.95 9.90
CA ARG A 345 -11.70 -0.57 9.48
C ARG A 345 -11.38 -0.46 7.97
N LEU A 346 -10.89 -1.53 7.37
CA LEU A 346 -10.60 -1.60 5.94
C LEU A 346 -11.78 -2.10 5.08
N LYS A 347 -12.95 -2.37 5.67
CA LYS A 347 -14.17 -2.69 4.89
C LYS A 347 -14.84 -1.45 4.27
N ALA A 348 -14.59 -0.26 4.81
CA ALA A 348 -15.13 1.02 4.33
C ALA A 348 -14.10 2.14 4.57
N TYR A 349 -13.03 2.15 3.76
CA TYR A 349 -11.86 3.02 3.95
C TYR A 349 -11.84 4.26 3.05
N THR A 350 -12.80 4.38 2.12
CA THR A 350 -12.92 5.53 1.20
C THR A 350 -14.31 6.13 1.30
N VAL A 351 -14.40 7.45 1.43
CA VAL A 351 -15.65 8.21 1.33
C VAL A 351 -15.60 9.10 0.10
N ALA A 352 -16.64 9.04 -0.74
CA ALA A 352 -16.81 9.93 -1.88
C ALA A 352 -18.03 10.83 -1.67
N LEU A 353 -17.81 12.15 -1.74
CA LEU A 353 -18.87 13.15 -1.78
C LEU A 353 -19.27 13.39 -3.24
N VAL A 354 -20.51 13.06 -3.61
CA VAL A 354 -21.02 13.18 -4.98
C VAL A 354 -22.33 13.94 -5.03
N ARG A 355 -22.60 14.64 -6.14
CA ARG A 355 -23.89 15.32 -6.35
C ARG A 355 -25.05 14.36 -6.55
N SER A 356 -24.79 13.19 -7.13
CA SER A 356 -25.80 12.17 -7.42
C SER A 356 -25.22 10.78 -7.18
N SER A 357 -25.87 9.98 -6.34
CA SER A 357 -25.40 8.64 -5.98
C SER A 357 -25.37 7.67 -7.16
N SER A 358 -26.20 7.87 -8.19
CA SER A 358 -26.21 7.05 -9.40
C SER A 358 -24.99 7.25 -10.31
N SER A 359 -24.17 8.27 -10.04
CA SER A 359 -22.94 8.54 -10.81
C SER A 359 -21.78 7.60 -10.49
N LEU A 360 -21.85 6.85 -9.38
CA LEU A 360 -20.82 5.90 -8.96
C LEU A 360 -21.44 4.51 -8.74
N ALA A 361 -20.82 3.49 -9.35
CA ALA A 361 -21.16 2.11 -9.06
C ALA A 361 -20.77 1.74 -7.62
N THR A 362 -21.60 0.94 -6.96
CA THR A 362 -21.30 0.40 -5.64
C THR A 362 -20.02 -0.43 -5.69
N ARG A 363 -19.06 -0.12 -4.81
CA ARG A 363 -17.80 -0.86 -4.70
C ARG A 363 -17.55 -1.23 -3.23
N PRO A 364 -17.03 -2.43 -2.93
CA PRO A 364 -16.55 -2.74 -1.58
C PRO A 364 -15.52 -1.69 -1.14
N GLY A 365 -15.60 -1.20 0.11
CA GLY A 365 -14.68 -0.17 0.61
C GLY A 365 -15.09 1.28 0.35
N LEU A 366 -16.11 1.53 -0.48
CA LEU A 366 -16.55 2.88 -0.86
C LEU A 366 -17.88 3.26 -0.19
N THR A 367 -17.85 4.29 0.65
CA THR A 367 -19.04 4.96 1.17
C THR A 367 -19.35 6.17 0.29
N VAL A 368 -20.55 6.21 -0.29
CA VAL A 368 -21.00 7.32 -1.14
C VAL A 368 -21.91 8.23 -0.33
N VAL A 369 -21.58 9.51 -0.26
CA VAL A 369 -22.36 10.54 0.42
C VAL A 369 -22.86 11.55 -0.61
N THR A 370 -24.16 11.77 -0.64
CA THR A 370 -24.76 12.73 -1.57
C THR A 370 -24.69 14.13 -1.00
N GLY A 371 -24.12 15.08 -1.75
CA GLY A 371 -24.02 16.48 -1.36
C GLY A 371 -23.16 17.31 -2.31
N SER A 372 -22.79 18.51 -1.87
CA SER A 372 -22.03 19.49 -2.64
C SER A 372 -20.74 19.91 -1.93
N PRO A 373 -19.60 20.01 -2.64
CA PRO A 373 -18.37 20.57 -2.06
C PRO A 373 -18.47 22.08 -1.77
N LEU A 374 -19.52 22.76 -2.25
CA LEU A 374 -19.84 24.13 -1.85
C LEU A 374 -20.56 24.19 -0.48
N SER A 375 -20.99 23.06 0.08
CA SER A 375 -21.67 22.99 1.38
C SER A 375 -20.72 22.42 2.44
N LYS A 376 -20.24 23.28 3.35
CA LYS A 376 -19.47 22.83 4.53
C LYS A 376 -20.21 21.76 5.36
N PRO A 377 -21.54 21.86 5.61
CA PRO A 377 -22.30 20.78 6.23
C PRO A 377 -22.19 19.44 5.50
N ASP A 378 -22.26 19.42 4.17
CA ASP A 378 -22.18 18.17 3.40
C ASP A 378 -20.78 17.56 3.49
N ILE A 379 -19.72 18.39 3.46
CA ILE A 379 -18.34 17.94 3.67
C ILE A 379 -18.19 17.34 5.07
N ARG A 380 -18.75 17.96 6.12
CA ARG A 380 -18.73 17.40 7.48
C ARG A 380 -19.48 16.08 7.55
N SER A 381 -20.65 15.99 6.92
CA SER A 381 -21.42 14.74 6.82
C SER A 381 -20.60 13.64 6.15
N ALA A 382 -19.86 13.97 5.08
CA ALA A 382 -18.95 13.02 4.44
C ALA A 382 -17.83 12.55 5.36
N LEU A 383 -17.20 13.46 6.13
CA LEU A 383 -16.17 13.08 7.10
C LEU A 383 -16.70 12.16 8.21
N SER A 384 -17.96 12.31 8.61
CA SER A 384 -18.58 11.52 9.68
C SER A 384 -19.39 10.31 9.19
N ALA A 385 -19.46 10.07 7.88
CA ALA A 385 -20.27 8.99 7.29
C ALA A 385 -19.80 7.58 7.67
N VAL A 386 -18.55 7.43 8.08
CA VAL A 386 -17.98 6.18 8.60
C VAL A 386 -17.43 6.44 10.00
N PRO A 387 -18.20 6.24 11.07
CA PRO A 387 -17.79 6.60 12.43
C PRO A 387 -16.50 5.92 12.92
N THR A 388 -16.17 4.76 12.35
CA THR A 388 -14.98 3.96 12.68
C THR A 388 -13.72 4.38 11.90
N LEU A 389 -13.85 5.35 10.98
CA LEU A 389 -12.78 5.83 10.13
C LEU A 389 -12.61 7.33 10.27
N THR A 390 -11.36 7.76 10.35
CA THR A 390 -10.98 9.16 10.15
C THR A 390 -10.16 9.25 8.88
N PRO A 391 -10.64 9.99 7.86
CA PRO A 391 -9.85 10.21 6.67
C PRO A 391 -8.50 10.83 7.02
N SER A 392 -7.41 10.26 6.48
CA SER A 392 -6.06 10.78 6.73
C SER A 392 -5.67 11.89 5.74
N ALA A 393 -6.32 11.91 4.57
CA ALA A 393 -6.11 12.87 3.51
C ALA A 393 -7.41 13.07 2.72
N ALA A 394 -7.49 14.18 1.97
CA ALA A 394 -8.51 14.41 0.96
C ALA A 394 -7.87 14.48 -0.44
N ILE A 395 -8.54 13.90 -1.43
CA ILE A 395 -8.17 14.02 -2.85
C ILE A 395 -9.29 14.78 -3.55
N VAL A 396 -8.95 15.87 -4.23
CA VAL A 396 -9.90 16.73 -4.95
C VAL A 396 -9.65 16.60 -6.45
N THR A 397 -10.60 15.98 -7.16
CA THR A 397 -10.59 15.80 -8.63
C THR A 397 -11.74 16.58 -9.30
N LEU A 398 -12.10 17.72 -8.72
CA LEU A 398 -13.15 18.59 -9.24
C LEU A 398 -12.71 19.29 -10.53
N ASN A 399 -13.66 19.53 -11.43
CA ASN A 399 -13.46 20.30 -12.65
C ASN A 399 -14.66 21.25 -12.86
N THR A 400 -14.45 22.35 -13.59
CA THR A 400 -15.56 23.21 -14.01
C THR A 400 -16.32 22.54 -15.15
N VAL A 401 -17.64 22.40 -14.99
CA VAL A 401 -18.49 21.74 -15.97
C VAL A 401 -18.86 22.75 -17.06
N ARG A 402 -18.65 22.36 -18.31
CA ARG A 402 -19.15 23.08 -19.49
C ARG A 402 -20.41 22.40 -20.02
N LYS A 403 -21.18 23.11 -20.87
CA LYS A 403 -22.41 22.59 -21.48
C LYS A 403 -22.18 21.33 -22.33
N SER A 404 -20.98 21.19 -22.90
CA SER A 404 -20.49 19.99 -23.58
C SER A 404 -18.97 19.92 -23.47
N ASP A 405 -18.37 18.82 -23.94
CA ASP A 405 -16.92 18.62 -23.91
C ASP A 405 -16.15 19.58 -24.84
N SER A 406 -16.86 20.29 -25.72
CA SER A 406 -16.25 21.30 -26.59
C SER A 406 -15.49 22.35 -25.78
N PRO A 407 -14.26 22.72 -26.19
CA PRO A 407 -13.47 23.76 -25.52
C PRO A 407 -14.12 25.15 -25.65
N PHE A 408 -15.05 25.33 -26.60
CA PHE A 408 -15.80 26.57 -26.81
C PHE A 408 -17.19 26.56 -26.13
N ALA A 409 -17.60 25.46 -25.49
CA ALA A 409 -18.88 25.41 -24.80
C ALA A 409 -18.91 26.37 -23.60
N ALA A 410 -20.08 26.95 -23.32
CA ALA A 410 -20.27 27.84 -22.17
C ALA A 410 -20.05 27.08 -20.85
N GLN A 411 -19.48 27.76 -19.87
CA GLN A 411 -19.35 27.25 -18.50
C GLN A 411 -20.73 27.22 -17.82
N VAL A 412 -21.01 26.12 -17.13
CA VAL A 412 -22.25 25.89 -16.36
C VAL A 412 -21.99 25.96 -14.86
N SER A 413 -20.76 25.64 -14.41
CA SER A 413 -20.36 25.81 -13.01
C SER A 413 -20.41 27.27 -12.57
N PRO A 414 -20.76 27.56 -11.31
CA PRO A 414 -20.71 28.92 -10.77
C PRO A 414 -19.28 29.48 -10.87
N PRO A 415 -19.12 30.83 -10.87
CA PRO A 415 -17.81 31.45 -10.74
C PRO A 415 -17.10 30.94 -9.48
N ARG A 416 -15.76 30.80 -9.54
CA ARG A 416 -14.92 30.33 -8.43
C ARG A 416 -15.31 28.95 -7.86
N PHE A 417 -15.98 28.11 -8.64
CA PHE A 417 -16.45 26.80 -8.18
C PHE A 417 -15.33 25.94 -7.54
N LEU A 418 -14.16 25.89 -8.17
CA LEU A 418 -13.02 25.12 -7.69
C LEU A 418 -12.39 25.76 -6.45
N ALA A 419 -12.14 27.08 -6.51
CA ALA A 419 -11.54 27.83 -5.39
C ALA A 419 -12.40 27.74 -4.12
N ASP A 420 -13.70 28.02 -4.23
CA ASP A 420 -14.61 28.04 -3.08
C ASP A 420 -14.84 26.63 -2.53
N SER A 421 -14.92 25.61 -3.40
CA SER A 421 -14.95 24.20 -2.99
C SER A 421 -13.68 23.80 -2.23
N CYS A 422 -12.51 24.19 -2.75
CA CYS A 422 -11.22 23.89 -2.12
C CYS A 422 -11.09 24.58 -0.76
N ALA A 423 -11.48 25.86 -0.67
CA ALA A 423 -11.46 26.62 0.59
C ALA A 423 -12.37 25.98 1.65
N ASN A 424 -13.59 25.59 1.28
CA ASN A 424 -14.52 24.89 2.16
C ASN A 424 -13.94 23.56 2.68
N VAL A 425 -13.34 22.77 1.79
CA VAL A 425 -12.70 21.50 2.14
C VAL A 425 -11.53 21.75 3.08
N CYS A 426 -10.62 22.67 2.76
CA CYS A 426 -9.49 23.03 3.62
C CYS A 426 -9.95 23.43 5.03
N GLU A 427 -10.96 24.30 5.14
CA GLU A 427 -11.47 24.74 6.44
C GLU A 427 -12.08 23.58 7.23
N VAL A 428 -12.94 22.77 6.62
CA VAL A 428 -13.60 21.65 7.31
C VAL A 428 -12.57 20.59 7.74
N LEU A 429 -11.59 20.30 6.90
CA LEU A 429 -10.50 19.38 7.22
C LEU A 429 -9.65 19.92 8.38
N GLU A 430 -9.25 21.21 8.35
CA GLU A 430 -8.46 21.81 9.42
C GLU A 430 -9.17 21.73 10.78
N HIS A 431 -10.49 22.00 10.82
CA HIS A 431 -11.30 21.84 12.03
C HIS A 431 -11.38 20.39 12.52
N ALA A 432 -11.37 19.42 11.60
CA ALA A 432 -11.31 17.99 11.92
C ALA A 432 -9.90 17.50 12.25
N GLY A 433 -8.88 18.39 12.28
CA GLY A 433 -7.48 18.02 12.47
C GLY A 433 -6.89 17.24 11.28
N ILE A 434 -7.51 17.33 10.09
CA ILE A 434 -7.04 16.74 8.84
C ILE A 434 -6.27 17.81 8.05
N HIS A 435 -4.99 17.57 7.75
CA HIS A 435 -4.13 18.58 7.11
C HIS A 435 -3.67 18.20 5.70
N ARG A 436 -3.70 16.91 5.34
CA ARG A 436 -3.24 16.45 4.02
C ARG A 436 -4.33 16.62 2.97
N ILE A 437 -4.02 17.35 1.91
CA ILE A 437 -4.92 17.54 0.76
C ILE A 437 -4.13 17.46 -0.56
N VAL A 438 -4.64 16.68 -1.51
CA VAL A 438 -4.06 16.55 -2.85
C VAL A 438 -5.09 16.99 -3.86
N VAL A 439 -4.78 18.02 -4.65
CA VAL A 439 -5.69 18.60 -5.64
C VAL A 439 -5.17 18.28 -7.03
N MET A 440 -6.02 17.66 -7.84
CA MET A 440 -5.79 17.55 -9.28
C MET A 440 -5.99 18.94 -9.89
N SER A 441 -4.88 19.50 -10.37
CA SER A 441 -4.82 20.76 -11.11
C SER A 441 -4.41 20.47 -12.56
N THR A 442 -4.17 21.52 -13.34
CA THR A 442 -3.84 21.39 -14.76
C THR A 442 -2.55 22.13 -15.12
N ALA A 443 -1.80 21.58 -16.07
CA ALA A 443 -0.66 22.25 -16.67
C ALA A 443 -1.11 23.54 -17.38
N GLY A 444 -0.38 24.63 -17.18
CA GLY A 444 -0.79 25.98 -17.57
C GLY A 444 -1.25 26.85 -16.40
N VAL A 445 -1.37 26.29 -15.20
CA VAL A 445 -1.69 27.04 -13.98
C VAL A 445 -0.39 27.49 -13.28
N GLY A 446 -0.40 28.68 -12.70
CA GLY A 446 0.71 29.21 -11.90
C GLY A 446 2.02 29.30 -12.69
N ASP A 447 3.11 28.88 -12.06
CA ASP A 447 4.46 28.88 -12.65
C ASP A 447 4.63 27.92 -13.84
N SER A 448 3.66 27.01 -14.08
CA SER A 448 3.68 26.16 -15.29
C SER A 448 3.20 26.88 -16.56
N TRP A 449 2.54 28.05 -16.43
CA TRP A 449 2.15 28.85 -17.61
C TRP A 449 3.37 29.22 -18.46
N GLY A 450 4.47 29.62 -17.84
CA GLY A 450 5.67 30.08 -18.54
C GLY A 450 6.23 29.04 -19.53
N LYS A 451 6.22 27.76 -19.15
CA LYS A 451 6.80 26.64 -19.92
C LYS A 451 5.81 25.95 -20.86
N LEU A 452 4.55 26.36 -20.86
CA LEU A 452 3.55 25.82 -21.78
C LEU A 452 3.92 26.18 -23.25
N PRO A 453 3.82 25.24 -24.20
CA PRO A 453 4.03 25.54 -25.62
C PRO A 453 3.13 26.67 -26.11
N TRP A 454 3.66 27.55 -26.96
CA TRP A 454 2.99 28.80 -27.37
C TRP A 454 1.61 28.55 -28.01
N MET A 455 1.48 27.51 -28.84
CA MET A 455 0.21 27.10 -29.45
C MET A 455 -0.83 26.73 -28.39
N SER A 456 -0.41 26.00 -27.36
CA SER A 456 -1.29 25.61 -26.25
C SER A 456 -1.75 26.84 -25.47
N LYS A 457 -0.88 27.84 -25.27
CA LYS A 457 -1.25 29.11 -24.61
C LYS A 457 -2.32 29.85 -25.40
N ALA A 458 -2.13 29.97 -26.71
CA ALA A 458 -3.08 30.64 -27.60
C ALA A 458 -4.43 29.92 -27.60
N PHE A 459 -4.43 28.60 -27.73
CA PHE A 459 -5.64 27.78 -27.68
C PHE A 459 -6.40 27.92 -26.35
N MET A 460 -5.68 27.80 -25.23
CA MET A 460 -6.27 27.92 -23.89
C MET A 460 -6.83 29.31 -23.61
N GLY A 461 -6.15 30.37 -24.05
CA GLY A 461 -6.59 31.75 -23.87
C GLY A 461 -7.77 32.14 -24.77
N TRP A 462 -7.89 31.54 -25.96
CA TRP A 462 -8.98 31.85 -26.90
C TRP A 462 -10.25 31.03 -26.64
N THR A 463 -10.13 29.85 -26.03
CA THR A 463 -11.26 28.97 -25.72
C THR A 463 -11.89 29.30 -24.35
N ASN A 464 -13.04 28.71 -24.05
CA ASN A 464 -13.67 28.83 -22.72
C ASN A 464 -12.96 27.99 -21.65
N ILE A 465 -11.88 27.29 -21.99
CA ILE A 465 -10.99 26.63 -21.02
C ILE A 465 -10.32 27.67 -20.11
N LYS A 466 -10.14 28.91 -20.58
CA LYS A 466 -9.57 30.01 -19.76
C LYS A 466 -10.24 30.18 -18.40
N TYR A 467 -11.56 29.99 -18.30
CA TYR A 467 -12.28 30.12 -17.05
C TYR A 467 -11.92 29.01 -16.04
N ALA A 468 -11.68 27.79 -16.54
CA ALA A 468 -11.18 26.69 -15.72
C ALA A 468 -9.74 26.96 -15.25
N LEU A 469 -8.88 27.49 -16.14
CA LEU A 469 -7.51 27.89 -15.82
C LEU A 469 -7.47 29.01 -14.77
N GLU A 470 -8.32 30.02 -14.90
CA GLU A 470 -8.47 31.11 -13.94
C GLU A 470 -8.87 30.59 -12.56
N ASP A 471 -9.88 29.71 -12.49
CA ASP A 471 -10.36 29.13 -11.23
C ASP A 471 -9.31 28.20 -10.60
N HIS A 472 -8.60 27.37 -11.38
CA HIS A 472 -7.45 26.62 -10.88
C HIS A 472 -6.31 27.55 -10.42
N GLY A 473 -6.13 28.71 -11.07
CA GLY A 473 -5.18 29.75 -10.64
C GLY A 473 -5.54 30.34 -9.28
N LEU A 474 -6.84 30.53 -9.01
CA LEU A 474 -7.33 30.93 -7.69
C LEU A 474 -7.06 29.83 -6.65
N VAL A 475 -7.36 28.56 -6.96
CA VAL A 475 -7.01 27.42 -6.08
C VAL A 475 -5.52 27.43 -5.75
N ASP A 476 -4.64 27.59 -6.75
CA ASP A 476 -3.18 27.60 -6.57
C ASP A 476 -2.73 28.73 -5.63
N LYS A 477 -3.30 29.93 -5.82
CA LYS A 477 -2.99 31.10 -5.00
C LYS A 477 -3.51 30.95 -3.57
N GLU A 478 -4.76 30.55 -3.40
CA GLU A 478 -5.45 30.52 -2.11
C GLU A 478 -4.98 29.34 -1.26
N ILE A 479 -4.76 28.15 -1.84
CA ILE A 479 -4.32 26.97 -1.07
C ILE A 479 -2.95 27.18 -0.40
N ARG A 480 -2.06 27.95 -1.05
CA ARG A 480 -0.73 28.32 -0.52
C ARG A 480 -0.79 29.16 0.75
N GLN A 481 -1.91 29.82 1.01
CA GLN A 481 -2.14 30.65 2.19
C GLN A 481 -2.74 29.85 3.36
N THR A 482 -3.16 28.61 3.11
CA THR A 482 -3.69 27.72 4.14
C THR A 482 -2.56 27.06 4.94
N LYS A 483 -2.92 26.51 6.11
CA LYS A 483 -2.00 25.68 6.91
C LYS A 483 -1.99 24.21 6.48
N MET A 484 -2.58 23.89 5.34
CA MET A 484 -2.70 22.52 4.86
C MET A 484 -1.37 22.01 4.28
N ASP A 485 -1.14 20.72 4.41
CA ASP A 485 -0.08 19.98 3.72
C ASP A 485 -0.56 19.68 2.30
N TRP A 486 -0.65 20.72 1.47
CA TRP A 486 -1.26 20.64 0.14
C TRP A 486 -0.28 20.11 -0.92
N THR A 487 -0.81 19.45 -1.95
CA THR A 487 -0.07 19.17 -3.19
C THR A 487 -0.96 19.45 -4.40
N LEU A 488 -0.41 20.18 -5.38
CA LEU A 488 -1.09 20.44 -6.65
C LEU A 488 -0.49 19.54 -7.74
N VAL A 489 -1.24 18.55 -8.20
CA VAL A 489 -0.83 17.67 -9.30
C VAL A 489 -1.36 18.25 -10.60
N ARG A 490 -0.50 18.91 -11.37
CA ARG A 490 -0.83 19.58 -12.64
C ARG A 490 -0.70 18.60 -13.80
N ALA A 491 -1.80 17.94 -14.14
CA ALA A 491 -1.82 17.03 -15.28
C ALA A 491 -1.66 17.79 -16.60
N VAL A 492 -0.86 17.24 -17.51
CA VAL A 492 -0.97 17.59 -18.94
C VAL A 492 -2.30 17.07 -19.50
N ARG A 493 -2.49 17.10 -20.83
CA ARG A 493 -3.72 16.61 -21.46
C ARG A 493 -4.07 15.21 -20.96
N LEU A 494 -5.28 15.03 -20.44
CA LEU A 494 -5.77 13.74 -19.99
C LEU A 494 -6.12 12.86 -21.17
N ASP A 495 -5.62 11.64 -21.15
CA ASP A 495 -5.98 10.59 -22.10
C ASP A 495 -7.02 9.66 -21.46
N PHE A 496 -8.22 9.68 -22.02
CA PHE A 496 -9.32 8.82 -21.60
C PHE A 496 -9.21 7.57 -22.46
N ASP A 497 -8.72 6.47 -21.88
CA ASP A 497 -8.59 5.20 -22.60
C ASP A 497 -9.89 4.87 -23.36
N ASP A 498 -9.83 4.83 -24.69
CA ASP A 498 -10.92 4.29 -25.50
C ASP A 498 -11.17 2.85 -25.06
N GLN A 499 -12.43 2.46 -24.84
CA GLN A 499 -12.86 1.10 -24.46
C GLN A 499 -12.42 -0.02 -25.44
N LYS A 500 -11.67 0.32 -26.49
CA LYS A 500 -11.03 -0.60 -27.44
C LYS A 500 -9.52 -0.71 -27.16
N GLN A 501 -9.11 -1.08 -25.95
CA GLN A 501 -7.70 -1.46 -25.75
C GLN A 501 -7.42 -2.82 -26.41
N LYS A 502 -6.43 -2.82 -27.32
CA LYS A 502 -5.70 -4.04 -27.70
C LYS A 502 -4.94 -4.56 -26.47
N PRO A 503 -4.90 -5.88 -26.24
CA PRO A 503 -4.20 -6.44 -25.09
C PRO A 503 -2.70 -6.20 -25.25
N GLY A 504 -2.09 -5.41 -24.36
CA GLY A 504 -0.64 -5.27 -24.28
C GLY A 504 -0.07 -3.88 -23.98
N ASN A 505 -0.88 -2.81 -23.89
CA ASN A 505 -0.31 -1.51 -23.50
C ASN A 505 -0.10 -1.49 -21.98
N THR A 506 1.12 -1.81 -21.56
CA THR A 506 1.60 -1.59 -20.20
C THR A 506 1.26 -0.18 -19.78
N THR A 507 0.52 -0.02 -18.68
CA THR A 507 0.29 1.28 -18.07
C THR A 507 1.63 1.97 -17.84
N THR A 508 1.94 2.96 -18.67
CA THR A 508 3.15 3.76 -18.52
C THR A 508 3.09 4.48 -17.18
N ASP A 509 4.22 4.48 -16.48
CA ASP A 509 4.36 5.17 -15.20
C ASP A 509 4.26 6.68 -15.39
N VAL A 510 3.90 7.38 -14.31
CA VAL A 510 3.86 8.85 -14.34
C VAL A 510 5.27 9.41 -14.23
N LYS A 511 5.64 10.25 -15.19
CA LYS A 511 6.83 11.08 -15.16
C LYS A 511 6.49 12.48 -14.63
N THR A 512 7.35 13.01 -13.75
CA THR A 512 7.22 14.36 -13.19
C THR A 512 8.15 15.36 -13.90
N LEU A 513 7.69 16.60 -14.08
CA LEU A 513 8.43 17.68 -14.75
C LEU A 513 8.66 18.89 -13.81
N GLY A 514 8.70 18.65 -12.50
CA GLY A 514 8.77 19.71 -11.49
C GLY A 514 7.53 20.62 -11.47
N SER A 515 7.58 21.70 -10.70
CA SER A 515 6.44 22.63 -10.56
C SER A 515 6.18 23.41 -11.85
N ASN A 516 7.23 23.94 -12.48
CA ASN A 516 7.13 24.77 -13.67
C ASN A 516 6.89 23.98 -14.97
N GLY A 517 7.00 22.65 -14.96
CA GLY A 517 6.80 21.81 -16.15
C GLY A 517 7.90 21.95 -17.20
N ASP A 518 9.16 22.11 -16.79
CA ASP A 518 10.27 22.24 -17.74
C ASP A 518 10.41 20.97 -18.59
N GLY A 519 10.52 21.15 -19.92
CA GLY A 519 10.55 20.05 -20.89
C GLY A 519 9.19 19.53 -21.35
N MET A 520 8.07 20.16 -20.94
CA MET A 520 6.72 19.83 -21.41
C MET A 520 6.58 20.01 -22.93
N ARG A 521 5.99 19.02 -23.60
CA ARG A 521 5.75 18.99 -25.05
C ARG A 521 4.27 19.13 -25.37
N MET A 522 3.97 19.54 -26.59
CA MET A 522 2.59 19.69 -27.06
C MET A 522 1.85 18.34 -27.18
N THR A 523 2.59 17.26 -27.41
CA THR A 523 2.06 15.89 -27.52
C THR A 523 1.91 15.18 -26.19
N ASP A 524 2.41 15.76 -25.09
CA ASP A 524 2.40 15.10 -23.78
C ASP A 524 0.96 14.87 -23.32
N SER A 525 0.71 13.66 -22.82
CA SER A 525 -0.55 13.25 -22.25
C SER A 525 -0.33 12.36 -21.04
N VAL A 526 -1.34 12.26 -20.19
CA VAL A 526 -1.35 11.33 -19.07
C VAL A 526 -2.66 10.57 -19.02
N CYS A 527 -2.58 9.24 -19.00
CA CYS A 527 -3.69 8.33 -18.83
C CYS A 527 -4.34 8.55 -17.46
N ILE A 528 -5.67 8.50 -17.43
CA ILE A 528 -6.46 8.72 -16.21
C ILE A 528 -6.15 7.68 -15.13
N ALA A 529 -5.94 6.41 -15.50
CA ALA A 529 -5.57 5.38 -14.55
C ALA A 529 -4.20 5.65 -13.92
N SER A 530 -3.23 6.14 -14.70
CA SER A 530 -1.89 6.47 -14.21
C SER A 530 -1.90 7.70 -13.30
N VAL A 531 -2.61 8.78 -13.67
CA VAL A 531 -2.71 9.96 -12.78
C VAL A 531 -3.53 9.68 -11.52
N ALA A 532 -4.58 8.84 -11.59
CA ALA A 532 -5.34 8.43 -10.40
C ALA A 532 -4.47 7.65 -9.40
N ARG A 533 -3.66 6.69 -9.89
CA ARG A 533 -2.65 6.01 -9.07
C ARG A 533 -1.66 6.99 -8.46
N PHE A 534 -1.19 7.96 -9.24
CA PHE A 534 -0.27 8.98 -8.77
C PHE A 534 -0.88 9.90 -7.69
N LEU A 535 -2.14 10.32 -7.81
CA LEU A 535 -2.84 11.11 -6.80
C LEU A 535 -2.94 10.37 -5.47
N VAL A 536 -3.33 9.09 -5.50
CA VAL A 536 -3.40 8.24 -4.30
C VAL A 536 -2.01 8.06 -3.68
N LYS A 537 -1.01 7.76 -4.52
CA LYS A 537 0.39 7.64 -4.12
C LYS A 537 0.86 8.88 -3.37
N VAL A 538 0.71 10.06 -3.99
CA VAL A 538 1.06 11.35 -3.39
C VAL A 538 0.32 11.61 -2.08
N ALA A 539 -0.96 11.23 -1.97
CA ALA A 539 -1.75 11.43 -0.75
C ALA A 539 -1.26 10.54 0.40
N VAL A 540 -1.05 9.24 0.14
CA VAL A 540 -0.65 8.22 1.14
C VAL A 540 0.78 8.44 1.61
N GLU A 541 1.65 8.87 0.71
CA GLU A 541 3.09 8.96 0.96
C GLU A 541 3.55 10.35 1.36
N GLU A 542 2.63 11.32 1.42
CA GLU A 542 2.96 12.72 1.74
C GLU A 542 4.04 13.29 0.81
N LEU A 543 3.99 12.96 -0.49
CA LEU A 543 4.92 13.50 -1.48
C LEU A 543 4.55 14.93 -1.89
N PHE A 544 5.56 15.73 -2.26
CA PHE A 544 5.36 17.10 -2.76
C PHE A 544 4.53 17.97 -1.81
N VAL A 545 4.74 17.85 -0.48
CA VAL A 545 4.08 18.70 0.51
C VAL A 545 4.40 20.16 0.24
N GLN A 546 3.35 20.99 0.22
CA GLN A 546 3.42 22.41 -0.09
C GLN A 546 4.08 22.71 -1.44
N SER A 547 3.90 21.81 -2.41
CA SER A 547 4.48 21.92 -3.75
C SER A 547 3.45 21.59 -4.84
N ALA A 548 3.69 22.15 -6.02
CA ALA A 548 3.04 21.74 -7.25
C ALA A 548 3.97 20.83 -8.06
N VAL A 549 3.41 19.96 -8.89
CA VAL A 549 4.16 19.06 -9.78
C VAL A 549 3.39 18.83 -11.07
N VAL A 550 4.04 19.02 -12.21
CA VAL A 550 3.50 18.66 -13.53
C VAL A 550 3.73 17.18 -13.79
N VAL A 551 2.69 16.50 -14.29
CA VAL A 551 2.72 15.06 -14.58
C VAL A 551 2.36 14.74 -16.02
N THR A 552 3.11 13.82 -16.61
CA THR A 552 2.91 13.21 -17.94
C THR A 552 3.11 11.70 -17.84
N ASN A 553 2.70 10.95 -18.85
CA ASN A 553 3.23 9.60 -19.07
C ASN A 553 4.52 9.61 -19.90
#